data_AF-A0A668AAC3-F1
#
_entry.id   AF-A0A668AAC3-F1
#
_cell.length_a   1.000
_cell.length_b   1.000
_cell.length_c   1.000
_cell.angle_alpha   90.00
_cell.angle_beta   90.00
_cell.angle_gamma   90.00
#
_symmetry.space_group_name_H-M   'P 1'
#
loop_
_entity.id
_entity.type
_entity.pdbx_description
1 polymer ?
#
loop_
_entity_poly.entity_id
_entity_poly.type
_entity_poly.pdbx_seq_one_letter_code
_entity_poly.pdbx_strand_id
1 'polypeptide(L)'
;MARFLWAGVLLLPVLGLFEALPSTWLPGHYANTTADATRFAKDYNTTAEQVLFYSVSASWNYNTNLTDHNSELQVNASLEEQAFTEAWGLKAKEVFPKEFLDTLPDPKVKKLIEKISVLGAANLPPKEREEISRGSWLSREITTSCCLPGRAGETLLAKSCARITRDMFNWPTKLPH
;
A
#
# COMPACT_ATOMS: atom_id res chain seq x y z
N MET A 1 -34.75 17.47 -42.78
CA MET A 1 -34.94 17.78 -41.35
C MET A 1 -34.31 16.66 -40.54
N ALA A 2 -33.21 16.98 -39.87
CA ALA A 2 -32.37 16.05 -39.11
C ALA A 2 -33.14 15.45 -37.94
N ARG A 3 -33.29 14.12 -37.91
CA ARG A 3 -33.89 13.42 -36.78
C ARG A 3 -33.17 12.07 -36.58
N PHE A 4 -32.47 12.00 -35.45
CA PHE A 4 -32.04 10.79 -34.74
C PHE A 4 -30.88 9.97 -35.32
N LEU A 5 -29.68 10.57 -35.31
CA LEU A 5 -28.42 9.82 -35.15
C LEU A 5 -27.72 10.32 -33.88
N TRP A 6 -28.31 10.09 -32.72
CA TRP A 6 -27.69 10.42 -31.42
C TRP A 6 -28.27 9.53 -30.30
N ALA A 7 -28.05 8.22 -30.43
CA ALA A 7 -28.44 7.24 -29.41
C ALA A 7 -27.43 6.09 -29.33
N GLY A 8 -26.13 6.42 -29.35
CA GLY A 8 -25.04 5.41 -29.37
C GLY A 8 -23.86 5.74 -28.46
N VAL A 9 -23.99 6.70 -27.54
CA VAL A 9 -22.92 7.05 -26.58
C VAL A 9 -23.55 7.32 -25.23
N LEU A 10 -24.03 6.27 -24.56
CA LEU A 10 -24.37 6.30 -23.13
C LEU A 10 -24.70 4.87 -22.71
N LEU A 11 -23.67 4.02 -22.62
CA LEU A 11 -23.67 2.77 -21.84
C LEU A 11 -22.23 2.21 -21.86
N LEU A 12 -21.26 3.02 -21.45
CA LEU A 12 -20.08 2.47 -20.79
C LEU A 12 -20.44 2.48 -19.30
N PRO A 13 -20.77 1.33 -18.70
CA PRO A 13 -20.97 1.30 -17.26
C PRO A 13 -19.69 1.77 -16.61
N VAL A 14 -19.86 2.56 -15.55
CA VAL A 14 -18.84 2.96 -14.58
C VAL A 14 -18.21 1.69 -14.01
N LEU A 15 -17.32 1.06 -14.76
CA LEU A 15 -16.30 0.19 -14.23
C LEU A 15 -15.41 1.14 -13.46
N GLY A 16 -15.39 1.00 -12.13
CA GLY A 16 -14.38 1.64 -11.31
C GLY A 16 -13.05 1.41 -11.98
N LEU A 17 -12.43 2.50 -12.45
CA LEU A 17 -11.14 2.48 -13.10
C LEU A 17 -10.14 2.07 -12.03
N PHE A 18 -9.96 0.77 -11.84
CA PHE A 18 -8.64 0.26 -11.52
C PHE A 18 -7.80 0.66 -12.72
N GLU A 19 -7.06 1.77 -12.61
CA GLU A 19 -6.03 2.07 -13.59
C GLU A 19 -5.10 0.86 -13.59
N ALA A 20 -5.11 0.14 -14.72
CA ALA A 20 -4.22 -0.98 -14.91
C ALA A 20 -2.79 -0.45 -14.78
N LEU A 21 -1.95 -1.21 -14.09
CA LEU A 21 -0.54 -0.86 -13.89
C LEU A 21 0.10 -0.43 -15.22
N PRO A 22 0.88 0.66 -15.28
CA PRO A 22 1.56 1.05 -16.51
C PRO A 22 2.33 -0.13 -17.10
N SER A 23 2.24 -0.31 -18.42
CA SER A 23 2.87 -1.45 -19.10
C SER A 23 4.39 -1.51 -18.89
N THR A 24 5.02 -0.37 -18.63
CA THR A 24 6.45 -0.23 -18.30
C THR A 24 6.83 -0.83 -16.95
N TRP A 25 5.86 -1.03 -16.06
CA TRP A 25 6.07 -1.62 -14.73
C TRP A 25 5.76 -3.11 -14.68
N LEU A 26 5.20 -3.68 -15.74
CA LEU A 26 4.91 -5.10 -15.83
C LEU A 26 6.18 -5.91 -16.16
N PRO A 27 6.29 -7.16 -15.65
CA PRO A 27 7.40 -8.02 -16.01
C PRO A 27 7.35 -8.41 -17.49
N GLY A 28 8.52 -8.50 -18.12
CA GLY A 28 8.67 -9.01 -19.47
C GLY A 28 8.53 -10.54 -19.57
N HIS A 29 9.01 -11.08 -20.70
CA HIS A 29 9.10 -12.53 -20.91
C HIS A 29 10.47 -13.06 -20.49
N TYR A 30 10.46 -14.22 -19.83
CA TYR A 30 11.66 -14.87 -19.32
C TYR A 30 11.54 -16.38 -19.51
N ALA A 31 12.66 -17.02 -19.85
CA ALA A 31 12.83 -18.46 -19.88
C ALA A 31 13.44 -18.94 -18.56
N ASN A 32 13.23 -20.22 -18.25
CA ASN A 32 13.82 -20.86 -17.07
C ASN A 32 15.31 -21.18 -17.29
N THR A 33 16.14 -20.13 -17.36
CA THR A 33 17.60 -20.21 -17.57
C THR A 33 18.34 -19.26 -16.65
N THR A 34 19.61 -19.56 -16.34
CA THR A 34 20.43 -18.73 -15.46
C THR A 34 20.57 -17.29 -15.97
N ALA A 35 20.73 -17.11 -17.28
CA ALA A 35 20.83 -15.78 -17.89
C ALA A 35 19.54 -14.96 -17.70
N ASP A 36 18.38 -15.60 -17.89
CA ASP A 36 17.09 -14.93 -17.73
C ASP A 36 16.73 -14.71 -16.26
N ALA A 37 17.18 -15.54 -15.33
CA ALA A 37 17.07 -15.28 -13.90
C ALA A 37 17.86 -14.01 -13.50
N THR A 38 19.08 -13.84 -14.03
CA THR A 38 19.87 -12.62 -13.81
C THR A 38 19.22 -11.41 -14.49
N ARG A 39 18.69 -11.56 -15.71
CA ARG A 39 17.94 -10.48 -16.39
C ARG A 39 16.71 -10.07 -15.59
N PHE A 40 15.91 -11.04 -15.16
CA PHE A 40 14.72 -10.82 -14.33
C PHE A 40 15.03 -10.01 -13.08
N ALA A 41 16.08 -10.40 -12.34
CA ALA A 41 16.54 -9.68 -11.15
C ALA A 41 16.93 -8.22 -11.43
N LYS A 42 17.63 -7.98 -12.55
CA LYS A 42 18.04 -6.64 -12.97
C LYS A 42 16.85 -5.78 -13.39
N ASP A 43 15.97 -6.33 -14.21
CA ASP A 43 14.80 -5.62 -14.71
C ASP A 43 13.86 -5.27 -13.55
N TYR A 44 13.65 -6.22 -12.62
CA TYR A 44 12.90 -5.98 -11.38
C TYR A 44 13.43 -4.77 -10.62
N ASN A 45 14.75 -4.69 -10.37
CA ASN A 45 15.32 -3.57 -9.63
C ASN A 45 15.04 -2.23 -10.31
N THR A 46 15.21 -2.14 -11.62
CA THR A 46 14.99 -0.87 -12.35
C THR A 46 13.56 -0.37 -12.27
N THR A 47 12.57 -1.27 -12.25
CA THR A 47 11.16 -0.91 -12.11
C THR A 47 10.73 -0.75 -10.64
N ALA A 48 11.23 -1.61 -9.74
CA ALA A 48 10.88 -1.61 -8.33
C ALA A 48 11.33 -0.31 -7.66
N GLU A 49 12.51 0.22 -8.00
CA GLU A 49 12.98 1.50 -7.49
C GLU A 49 11.99 2.64 -7.79
N GLN A 50 11.38 2.65 -8.98
CA GLN A 50 10.41 3.67 -9.37
C GLN A 50 9.10 3.52 -8.61
N VAL A 51 8.55 2.30 -8.56
CA VAL A 51 7.26 2.01 -7.91
C VAL A 51 7.36 2.25 -6.40
N LEU A 52 8.43 1.77 -5.76
CA LEU A 52 8.67 1.97 -4.34
C LEU A 52 8.91 3.44 -4.02
N PHE A 53 9.64 4.17 -4.86
CA PHE A 53 9.83 5.61 -4.68
C PHE A 53 8.49 6.35 -4.74
N TYR A 54 7.63 6.01 -5.70
CA TYR A 54 6.29 6.61 -5.82
C TYR A 54 5.44 6.36 -4.57
N SER A 55 5.33 5.10 -4.13
CA SER A 55 4.58 4.70 -2.94
C SER A 55 5.08 5.37 -1.65
N VAL A 56 6.40 5.33 -1.42
CA VAL A 56 7.02 5.96 -0.25
C VAL A 56 6.84 7.48 -0.27
N SER A 57 6.93 8.12 -1.44
CA SER A 57 6.71 9.56 -1.58
C SER A 57 5.27 9.96 -1.29
N ALA A 58 4.28 9.19 -1.77
CA ALA A 58 2.87 9.43 -1.47
C ALA A 58 2.60 9.29 0.05
N SER A 59 3.15 8.25 0.68
CA SER A 59 3.10 8.06 2.13
C SER A 59 3.75 9.22 2.90
N TRP A 60 4.92 9.68 2.45
CA TRP A 60 5.61 10.83 3.06
C TRP A 60 4.76 12.09 2.97
N ASN A 61 4.20 12.38 1.79
CA ASN A 61 3.35 13.54 1.58
C ASN A 61 2.11 13.52 2.49
N TYR A 62 1.47 12.37 2.67
CA TYR A 62 0.37 12.23 3.62
C TYR A 62 0.83 12.46 5.06
N ASN A 63 1.88 11.77 5.51
CA ASN A 63 2.35 11.86 6.90
C ASN A 63 2.85 13.26 7.28
N THR A 64 3.31 14.05 6.31
CA THR A 64 3.76 15.44 6.52
C THR A 64 2.67 16.48 6.27
N ASN A 65 1.60 16.12 5.57
CA ASN A 65 0.45 16.98 5.29
C ASN A 65 -0.85 16.15 5.28
N LEU A 66 -1.49 16.05 6.44
CA LEU A 66 -2.66 15.20 6.68
C LEU A 66 -3.91 15.83 6.07
N THR A 67 -4.23 15.43 4.83
CA THR A 67 -5.46 15.81 4.13
C THR A 67 -6.12 14.56 3.57
N ASP A 68 -7.44 14.60 3.35
CA ASP A 68 -8.14 13.48 2.71
C ASP A 68 -7.63 13.23 1.29
N HIS A 69 -7.28 14.29 0.56
CA HIS A 69 -6.65 14.17 -0.76
C HIS A 69 -5.33 13.39 -0.71
N ASN A 70 -4.41 13.74 0.19
CA ASN A 70 -3.15 13.02 0.32
C ASN A 70 -3.36 11.59 0.84
N SER A 71 -4.40 11.36 1.63
CA SER A 71 -4.80 10.03 2.08
C SER A 71 -5.21 9.15 0.90
N GLU A 72 -6.01 9.67 -0.03
CA GLU A 72 -6.42 8.96 -1.26
C GLU A 72 -5.22 8.66 -2.16
N LEU A 73 -4.32 9.64 -2.34
CA LEU A 73 -3.09 9.43 -3.13
C LEU A 73 -2.19 8.33 -2.56
N GLN A 74 -2.02 8.29 -1.23
CA GLN A 74 -1.25 7.22 -0.59
C GLN A 74 -1.91 5.85 -0.79
N VAL A 75 -3.24 5.77 -0.67
CA VAL A 75 -3.98 4.52 -0.86
C VAL A 75 -3.83 4.02 -2.30
N ASN A 76 -3.98 4.90 -3.29
CA ASN A 76 -3.80 4.54 -4.70
C ASN A 76 -2.38 4.05 -4.98
N ALA A 77 -1.36 4.77 -4.49
CA ALA A 77 0.03 4.35 -4.66
C ALA A 77 0.32 2.99 -3.99
N SER A 78 -0.29 2.72 -2.83
CA SER A 78 -0.21 1.41 -2.16
C SER A 78 -0.87 0.29 -2.96
N LEU A 79 -1.99 0.57 -3.64
CA LEU A 79 -2.66 -0.41 -4.50
C LEU A 79 -1.83 -0.71 -5.76
N GLU A 80 -1.22 0.31 -6.36
CA GLU A 80 -0.30 0.14 -7.49
C GLU A 80 0.93 -0.69 -7.08
N GLU A 81 1.55 -0.40 -5.92
CA GLU A 81 2.68 -1.20 -5.41
C GLU A 81 2.30 -2.67 -5.19
N GLN A 82 1.10 -2.92 -4.66
CA GLN A 82 0.60 -4.29 -4.48
C GLN A 82 0.37 -4.98 -5.82
N ALA A 83 -0.22 -4.31 -6.81
CA ALA A 83 -0.40 -4.86 -8.15
C ALA A 83 0.96 -5.13 -8.85
N PHE A 84 1.96 -4.28 -8.65
CA PHE A 84 3.34 -4.53 -9.09
C PHE A 84 3.92 -5.79 -8.43
N THR A 85 3.79 -5.91 -7.11
CA THR A 85 4.29 -7.06 -6.34
C THR A 85 3.62 -8.35 -6.77
N GLU A 86 2.32 -8.31 -7.04
CA GLU A 86 1.59 -9.45 -7.59
C GLU A 86 2.12 -9.88 -8.96
N ALA A 87 2.21 -8.94 -9.90
CA ALA A 87 2.64 -9.24 -11.26
C ALA A 87 4.03 -9.88 -11.30
N TRP A 88 5.00 -9.28 -10.60
CA TRP A 88 6.38 -9.78 -10.55
C TRP A 88 6.51 -11.05 -9.71
N GLY A 89 5.80 -11.14 -8.59
CA GLY A 89 5.81 -12.32 -7.72
C GLY A 89 5.20 -13.55 -8.38
N LEU A 90 4.08 -13.40 -9.10
CA LEU A 90 3.49 -14.47 -9.90
C LEU A 90 4.42 -14.88 -11.04
N LYS A 91 5.03 -13.91 -11.75
CA LYS A 91 5.98 -14.23 -12.83
C LYS A 91 7.20 -14.98 -12.30
N ALA A 92 7.73 -14.61 -11.14
CA ALA A 92 8.83 -15.31 -10.49
C ALA A 92 8.47 -16.77 -10.19
N LYS A 93 7.29 -17.01 -9.61
CA LYS A 93 6.79 -18.37 -9.29
C LYS A 93 6.56 -19.22 -10.54
N GLU A 94 6.05 -18.60 -11.61
CA GLU A 94 5.77 -19.27 -12.89
C GLU A 94 7.06 -19.74 -13.58
N VAL A 95 8.07 -18.88 -13.66
CA VAL A 95 9.25 -19.12 -14.50
C VAL A 95 10.39 -19.79 -13.73
N PHE A 96 10.55 -19.48 -12.45
CA PHE A 96 11.70 -19.90 -11.64
C PHE A 96 11.26 -20.73 -10.44
N PRO A 97 10.90 -22.02 -10.66
CA PRO A 97 10.54 -22.92 -9.58
C PRO A 97 11.73 -23.16 -8.65
N LYS A 98 11.46 -23.61 -7.42
CA LYS A 98 12.47 -23.73 -6.35
C LYS A 98 13.64 -24.63 -6.77
N GLU A 99 13.33 -25.72 -7.45
CA GLU A 99 14.30 -26.70 -7.95
C GLU A 99 15.30 -26.05 -8.89
N PHE A 100 14.86 -25.12 -9.74
CA PHE A 100 15.75 -24.37 -10.61
C PHE A 100 16.55 -23.32 -9.81
N LEU A 101 15.90 -22.58 -8.92
CA LEU A 101 16.59 -21.56 -8.10
C LEU A 101 17.74 -22.15 -7.28
N ASP A 102 17.59 -23.39 -6.80
CA ASP A 102 18.63 -24.12 -6.08
C ASP A 102 19.85 -24.49 -6.96
N THR A 103 19.72 -24.47 -8.29
CA THR A 103 20.82 -24.68 -9.25
C THR A 103 21.56 -23.40 -9.63
N LEU A 104 21.06 -22.23 -9.25
CA LEU A 104 21.67 -20.96 -9.65
C LEU A 104 23.08 -20.80 -9.03
N PRO A 105 24.08 -20.40 -9.83
CA PRO A 105 25.44 -20.23 -9.34
C PRO A 105 25.60 -19.02 -8.41
N ASP A 106 24.81 -17.96 -8.60
CA ASP A 106 24.85 -16.77 -7.75
C ASP A 106 23.78 -16.84 -6.65
N PRO A 107 24.17 -17.01 -5.37
CA PRO A 107 23.23 -17.07 -4.26
C PRO A 107 22.47 -15.74 -4.04
N LYS A 108 22.98 -14.60 -4.52
CA LYS A 108 22.28 -13.31 -4.43
C LYS A 108 21.09 -13.25 -5.36
N VAL A 109 21.24 -13.71 -6.60
CA VAL A 109 20.16 -13.77 -7.59
C VAL A 109 19.06 -14.71 -7.09
N LYS A 110 19.43 -15.90 -6.60
CA LYS A 110 18.50 -16.82 -5.95
C LYS A 110 17.71 -16.12 -4.83
N LYS A 111 18.40 -15.55 -3.85
CA LYS A 111 17.77 -14.91 -2.69
C LYS A 111 16.84 -13.75 -3.09
N LEU A 112 17.19 -13.01 -4.13
CA LEU A 112 16.36 -11.92 -4.63
C LEU A 112 15.08 -12.45 -5.26
N ILE A 113 15.16 -13.45 -6.15
CA ILE A 113 13.98 -14.03 -6.79
C ILE A 113 13.07 -14.72 -5.75
N GLU A 114 13.64 -15.42 -4.77
CA GLU A 114 12.89 -15.98 -3.65
C GLU A 114 12.10 -14.90 -2.90
N LYS A 115 12.71 -13.73 -2.64
CA LYS A 115 12.00 -12.60 -2.01
C LYS A 115 10.91 -12.01 -2.89
N ILE A 116 11.17 -11.83 -4.19
CA ILE A 116 10.18 -11.32 -5.15
C ILE A 116 8.96 -12.25 -5.21
N SER A 117 9.17 -13.57 -5.07
CA SER A 117 8.08 -14.56 -5.06
C SER A 117 7.17 -14.50 -3.82
N VAL A 118 7.50 -13.71 -2.78
CA VAL A 118 6.66 -13.54 -1.60
C VAL A 118 5.72 -12.35 -1.80
N LEU A 119 4.44 -12.63 -2.08
CA LEU A 119 3.45 -11.58 -2.41
C LEU A 119 2.95 -10.76 -1.20
N GLY A 120 2.90 -11.34 0.00
CA GLY A 120 2.32 -10.66 1.16
C GLY A 120 0.85 -10.23 0.93
N ALA A 121 0.53 -8.96 1.20
CA ALA A 121 -0.81 -8.39 1.01
C ALA A 121 -1.28 -8.42 -0.46
N ALA A 122 -0.35 -8.45 -1.42
CA ALA A 122 -0.67 -8.56 -2.84
C ALA A 122 -1.32 -9.91 -3.21
N ASN A 123 -1.39 -10.88 -2.30
CA ASN A 123 -2.11 -12.13 -2.50
C ASN A 123 -3.62 -12.02 -2.24
N LEU A 124 -4.09 -10.92 -1.64
CA LEU A 124 -5.49 -10.70 -1.29
C LEU A 124 -6.31 -10.27 -2.52
N PRO A 125 -7.64 -10.43 -2.53
CA PRO A 125 -8.49 -9.86 -3.58
C PRO A 125 -8.50 -8.32 -3.53
N PRO A 126 -8.78 -7.63 -4.65
CA PRO A 126 -8.66 -6.17 -4.76
C PRO A 126 -9.38 -5.38 -3.66
N LYS A 127 -10.57 -5.82 -3.26
CA LYS A 127 -11.36 -5.17 -2.21
C LYS A 127 -10.64 -5.23 -0.84
N GLU A 128 -10.08 -6.37 -0.48
CA GLU A 128 -9.36 -6.54 0.78
C GLU A 128 -8.03 -5.76 0.76
N ARG A 129 -7.37 -5.65 -0.40
CA ARG A 129 -6.19 -4.78 -0.57
C ARG A 129 -6.52 -3.32 -0.27
N GLU A 130 -7.63 -2.82 -0.83
CA GLU A 130 -8.09 -1.46 -0.58
C GLU A 130 -8.45 -1.24 0.89
N GLU A 131 -9.14 -2.21 1.52
CA GLU A 131 -9.47 -2.17 2.94
C GLU A 131 -8.22 -2.11 3.82
N ILE A 132 -7.17 -2.88 3.52
CA ILE A 132 -5.91 -2.83 4.28
C ILE A 132 -5.14 -1.54 4.02
N SER A 133 -5.05 -1.08 2.77
CA SER A 133 -4.38 0.19 2.42
C SER A 133 -5.03 1.38 3.10
N ARG A 134 -6.37 1.43 3.15
CA ARG A 134 -7.11 2.42 3.93
C ARG A 134 -6.97 2.19 5.43
N GLY A 135 -6.93 0.91 5.83
CA GLY A 135 -6.79 0.38 7.18
C GLY A 135 -5.54 0.87 7.95
N SER A 136 -4.57 1.46 7.26
CA SER A 136 -3.39 2.15 7.83
C SER A 136 -3.73 3.40 8.69
N TRP A 137 -4.97 3.51 9.18
CA TRP A 137 -5.51 4.53 10.10
C TRP A 137 -4.68 4.76 11.37
N LEU A 138 -3.73 3.87 11.70
CA LEU A 138 -2.74 4.10 12.75
C LEU A 138 -1.99 5.44 12.57
N SER A 139 -1.86 5.96 11.34
CA SER A 139 -1.30 7.30 11.12
C SER A 139 -2.23 8.46 11.52
N ARG A 140 -3.55 8.28 11.63
CA ARG A 140 -4.48 9.34 12.08
C ARG A 140 -4.56 9.49 13.59
N GLU A 141 -3.95 8.59 14.37
CA GLU A 141 -3.91 8.72 15.82
C GLU A 141 -3.28 10.06 16.26
N ILE A 142 -2.38 10.63 15.45
CA ILE A 142 -1.74 11.93 15.72
C ILE A 142 -2.70 13.12 15.66
N THR A 143 -3.85 13.01 15.00
CA THR A 143 -4.87 14.09 14.99
C THR A 143 -5.78 14.05 16.22
N THR A 144 -5.61 13.06 17.10
CA THR A 144 -6.44 12.93 18.30
C THR A 144 -6.18 14.09 19.26
N SER A 145 -7.25 14.83 19.57
CA SER A 145 -7.28 15.84 20.63
C SER A 145 -8.33 15.47 21.67
N CYS A 146 -8.13 15.89 22.91
CA CYS A 146 -9.11 15.71 23.97
C CYS A 146 -9.67 17.07 24.42
N CYS A 147 -10.99 17.14 24.62
CA CYS A 147 -11.67 18.31 25.17
C CYS A 147 -11.65 18.25 26.70
N LEU A 148 -11.39 19.39 27.35
CA LEU A 148 -11.47 19.49 28.80
C LEU A 148 -12.93 19.55 29.28
N PRO A 149 -13.32 18.76 30.30
CA PRO A 149 -14.67 18.83 30.84
C PRO A 149 -14.93 20.20 31.49
N GLY A 150 -16.10 20.80 31.18
CA GLY A 150 -16.50 22.10 31.73
C GLY A 150 -15.86 23.33 31.09
N ARG A 151 -14.97 23.17 30.09
CA ARG A 151 -14.36 24.27 29.33
C ARG A 151 -14.49 24.03 27.83
N ALA A 152 -15.66 24.35 27.29
CA ALA A 152 -15.90 24.32 25.86
C ALA A 152 -14.92 25.28 25.16
N GLY A 153 -14.15 24.78 24.19
CA GLY A 153 -13.18 25.56 23.41
C GLY A 153 -11.71 25.36 23.80
N GLU A 154 -11.39 24.68 24.89
CA GLU A 154 -10.02 24.33 25.26
C GLU A 154 -9.70 22.87 24.87
N THR A 155 -8.95 22.69 23.77
CA THR A 155 -8.46 21.39 23.30
C THR A 155 -7.00 21.18 23.67
N LEU A 156 -6.66 20.00 24.16
CA LEU A 156 -5.27 19.57 24.37
C LEU A 156 -4.90 18.47 23.39
N LEU A 157 -3.63 18.45 22.96
CA LEU A 157 -3.06 17.32 22.24
C LEU A 157 -3.20 16.05 23.08
N ALA A 158 -3.53 14.90 22.47
CA ALA A 158 -3.76 13.64 23.18
C ALA A 158 -2.63 13.25 24.17
N LYS A 159 -1.36 13.56 23.83
CA LYS A 159 -0.20 13.34 24.71
C LYS A 159 -0.26 14.15 26.01
N SER A 160 -0.82 15.35 25.99
CA SER A 160 -1.03 16.19 27.18
C SER A 160 -2.21 15.70 28.01
N CYS A 161 -3.24 15.15 27.38
CA CYS A 161 -4.40 14.60 28.08
C CYS A 161 -4.05 13.31 28.85
N ALA A 162 -3.21 12.42 28.30
CA ALA A 162 -2.74 11.21 28.98
C ALA A 162 -1.87 11.48 30.24
N ARG A 163 -1.39 12.72 30.41
CA ARG A 163 -0.74 13.19 31.63
C ARG A 163 -1.77 13.69 32.64
N ILE A 164 -2.72 14.50 32.21
CA ILE A 164 -3.81 15.04 33.04
C ILE A 164 -4.73 13.93 33.57
N THR A 165 -5.07 12.92 32.77
CA THR A 165 -5.90 11.81 33.25
C THR A 165 -5.19 10.95 34.28
N ARG A 166 -3.86 10.85 34.24
CA ARG A 166 -3.07 10.17 35.28
C ARG A 166 -3.06 10.95 36.58
N ASP A 167 -3.03 12.28 36.51
CA ASP A 167 -3.12 13.17 37.67
C ASP A 167 -4.55 13.23 38.25
N MET A 168 -5.59 13.05 37.42
CA MET A 168 -7.00 12.96 37.86
C MET A 168 -7.41 11.59 38.41
N PHE A 169 -6.69 10.51 38.07
CA PHE A 169 -6.92 9.15 38.59
C PHE A 169 -6.21 8.87 39.92
N ASN A 170 -5.88 9.90 40.70
CA ASN A 170 -5.61 9.74 42.12
C ASN A 170 -6.92 9.94 42.91
N TRP A 171 -7.88 9.06 42.66
CA TRP A 171 -9.10 8.96 43.46
C TRP A 171 -8.72 8.42 44.85
N PRO A 172 -9.18 9.02 45.97
CA PRO A 172 -8.77 8.60 47.29
C PRO A 172 -9.28 7.19 47.58
N THR A 173 -8.37 6.27 47.86
CA THR A 173 -8.64 4.93 48.41
C THR A 173 -9.10 5.03 49.86
N LYS A 174 -10.30 5.58 50.10
CA LYS A 174 -10.98 5.44 51.39
C LYS A 174 -12.38 4.86 51.18
N LEU A 175 -12.46 3.54 51.32
CA LEU A 175 -13.71 2.85 51.63
C LEU A 175 -14.12 3.22 53.07
N PRO A 176 -15.37 3.63 53.35
CA PRO A 176 -15.86 3.70 54.71
C PRO A 176 -16.04 2.28 55.27
N HIS A 177 -15.71 2.13 56.56
CA HIS A 177 -15.74 0.90 57.35
C HIS A 177 -17.12 0.23 57.43
#